data_AF-A0A7C1Y636-F1
#
_entry.id   AF-A0A7C1Y636-F1
#
_cell.length_a   1.000
_cell.length_b   1.000
_cell.length_c   1.000
_cell.angle_alpha   90.00
_cell.angle_beta   90.00
_cell.angle_gamma   90.00
#
_symmetry.space_group_name_H-M   'P 1'
#
loop_
_entity.id
_entity.type
_entity.pdbx_description
1 polymer ?
#
loop_
_entity_poly.entity_id
_entity_poly.type
_entity_poly.pdbx_seq_one_letter_code
_entity_poly.pdbx_strand_id
1 'polypeptide(L)' 'MLNSNRQLLVSLYDLLTIPLAWFGAYFLRFNLEPLTAQILQQALYTLPLLLIVQGLVYRWQGLYLGVWRFASIPDFLR' A
#
# COMPACT_ATOMS: atom_id res chain seq x y z
N MET A 1 6.35 -2.20 23.01
CA MET A 1 5.77 -0.93 22.53
C MET A 1 6.68 -0.42 21.42
N LEU A 2 6.25 -0.49 20.15
CA LEU A 2 7.04 0.04 19.04
C LEU A 2 7.03 1.57 19.13
N ASN A 3 8.20 2.22 19.05
CA ASN A 3 8.30 3.68 19.06
C ASN A 3 7.46 4.30 17.92
N SER A 4 6.81 5.43 18.17
CA SER A 4 5.94 6.12 17.21
C SER A 4 6.62 6.40 15.86
N ASN A 5 7.95 6.61 15.86
CA ASN A 5 8.73 6.79 14.63
C ASN A 5 8.73 5.55 13.72
N ARG A 6 8.76 4.33 14.29
CA ARG A 6 8.72 3.09 13.51
C ARG A 6 7.34 2.85 12.91
N GLN A 7 6.29 3.17 13.65
CA GLN A 7 4.91 3.03 13.15
C GLN A 7 4.66 3.96 11.97
N LEU A 8 5.12 5.22 12.04
CA LEU A 8 5.04 6.15 10.91
C LEU A 8 5.79 5.64 9.67
N LEU A 9 6.99 5.10 9.84
CA LEU A 9 7.78 4.56 8.72
C LEU A 9 7.08 3.38 8.03
N VAL A 10 6.48 2.46 8.79
CA VAL A 10 5.73 1.32 8.23
C VAL A 10 4.51 1.82 7.47
N SER A 11 3.72 2.73 8.05
CA SER A 11 2.54 3.28 7.37
C SER A 11 2.91 4.04 6.09
N LEU A 12 4.01 4.79 6.09
CA LEU A 12 4.51 5.48 4.90
C LEU A 12 4.97 4.51 3.83
N TYR A 13 5.67 3.43 4.21
CA TYR A 13 6.08 2.38 3.29
C TYR A 13 4.86 1.70 2.62
N ASP A 14 3.84 1.36 3.41
CA ASP A 14 2.60 0.76 2.92
C ASP A 14 1.81 1.70 2.01
N LEU A 15 1.88 3.01 2.25
CA LEU A 15 1.27 4.03 1.39
C LEU A 15 2.04 4.24 0.08
N LEU A 16 3.38 4.20 0.12
CA LEU A 16 4.25 4.41 -1.04
C LEU A 16 4.30 3.19 -1.97
N THR A 17 4.12 1.99 -1.43
CA THR A 17 4.07 0.77 -2.24
C THR A 17 2.84 0.72 -3.15
N ILE A 18 1.73 1.37 -2.79
CA ILE A 18 0.52 1.44 -3.62
C ILE A 18 0.77 2.13 -4.96
N PRO A 19 1.21 3.42 -5.03
CA PRO A 19 1.48 4.07 -6.30
C PRO A 19 2.63 3.39 -7.04
N LEU A 20 3.63 2.86 -6.34
CA LEU A 20 4.75 2.16 -6.97
C LEU A 20 4.28 0.90 -7.71
N ALA A 21 3.47 0.07 -7.06
CA ALA A 21 2.87 -1.11 -7.69
C ALA A 21 1.90 -0.72 -8.82
N TRP A 22 1.11 0.35 -8.64
CA TRP A 22 0.18 0.85 -9.65
C TRP A 22 0.90 1.29 -10.93
N PHE A 23 1.89 2.18 -10.82
CA PHE A 23 2.69 2.60 -11.97
C PHE A 23 3.51 1.45 -12.54
N GLY A 24 4.05 0.57 -11.70
CA GLY A 24 4.75 -0.64 -12.12
C GLY A 24 3.86 -1.55 -12.99
N ALA A 25 2.59 -1.73 -12.60
CA ALA A 25 1.62 -2.50 -13.39
C ALA A 25 1.33 -1.84 -14.76
N TYR A 26 1.24 -0.51 -14.81
CA TYR A 26 1.14 0.22 -16.09
C TYR A 26 2.38 0.00 -16.95
N PHE A 27 3.58 0.15 -16.40
CA PHE A 27 4.81 -0.10 -17.16
C PHE A 27 4.86 -1.54 -17.68
N LEU A 28 4.55 -2.54 -16.85
CA LEU A 28 4.52 -3.95 -17.29
C LEU A 28 3.44 -4.20 -18.36
N ARG A 29 2.26 -3.57 -18.23
CA ARG A 29 1.18 -3.64 -19.22
C ARG A 29 1.59 -3.11 -20.59
N PHE A 30 2.46 -2.10 -20.62
CA PHE A 30 2.97 -1.46 -21.84
C PHE A 30 4.40 -1.89 -22.18
N ASN A 31 4.86 -3.07 -21.75
CA ASN A 31 6.19 -3.60 -22.07
C ASN A 31 7.36 -2.66 -21.72
N LEU A 32 7.22 -1.91 -20.63
CA LEU A 32 8.18 -0.89 -20.15
C LEU A 32 8.39 0.29 -21.11
N GLU A 33 7.47 0.49 -22.06
CA GLU A 33 7.48 1.65 -22.94
C GLU A 33 7.02 2.93 -22.22
N PRO A 34 7.42 4.11 -22.72
CA PRO A 34 6.96 5.38 -22.17
C PRO A 34 5.44 5.53 -22.23
N LEU A 35 4.83 5.87 -21.09
CA LEU A 35 3.39 6.11 -21.00
C LEU A 35 3.01 7.40 -21.74
N THR A 36 2.00 7.34 -22.60
CA THR A 36 1.43 8.54 -23.24
C THR A 36 0.74 9.43 -22.20
N ALA A 37 0.66 10.73 -22.45
CA ALA A 37 0.08 11.72 -21.53
C ALA A 37 -1.36 11.36 -21.10
N GLN A 38 -2.19 10.82 -21.99
CA GLN A 38 -3.56 10.39 -21.70
C GLN A 38 -3.60 9.24 -20.70
N ILE A 39 -2.72 8.26 -20.85
CA ILE A 39 -2.63 7.09 -19.97
C ILE A 39 -2.13 7.52 -18.59
N LEU A 40 -1.12 8.39 -18.55
CA LEU A 40 -0.61 8.94 -17.29
C LEU A 40 -1.67 9.73 -16.54
N GLN A 41 -2.44 10.57 -17.23
CA GLN A 41 -3.56 11.29 -16.64
C GLN A 41 -4.60 10.32 -16.06
N GLN A 42 -5.00 9.28 -16.80
CA GLN A 42 -5.92 8.26 -16.29
C GLN A 42 -5.37 7.55 -15.04
N ALA A 43 -4.08 7.18 -15.03
CA ALA A 43 -3.43 6.55 -13.88
C ALA A 43 -3.41 7.48 -12.65
N LEU A 44 -3.21 8.78 -12.85
CA LEU A 44 -3.25 9.79 -11.79
C LEU A 44 -4.67 10.07 -11.29
N TYR A 45 -5.67 10.12 -12.17
CA TYR A 45 -7.07 10.34 -11.77
C TYR A 45 -7.65 9.17 -10.97
N THR A 46 -7.19 7.95 -11.25
CA THR A 46 -7.64 6.74 -10.55
C THR A 46 -6.89 6.48 -9.25
N LEU A 47 -5.70 7.07 -9.09
CA LEU A 47 -4.86 6.91 -7.89
C LEU A 47 -5.55 7.28 -6.57
N PRO A 48 -6.26 8.41 -6.45
CA PRO A 48 -6.96 8.76 -5.21
C PRO A 48 -8.01 7.72 -4.81
N LEU A 49 -8.76 7.18 -5.78
CA LEU A 49 -9.74 6.13 -5.53
C LEU A 49 -9.05 4.86 -5.02
N LEU A 50 -7.93 4.48 -5.64
CA LEU A 50 -7.10 3.35 -5.19
C LEU A 50 -6.61 3.53 -3.75
N LEU A 51 -6.09 4.71 -3.40
CA LEU A 51 -5.64 5.01 -2.04
C LEU A 51 -6.79 4.94 -1.02
N ILE A 52 -7.98 5.41 -1.38
CA ILE A 52 -9.17 5.32 -0.51
C ILE A 52 -9.56 3.85 -0.30
N VAL A 53 -9.68 3.08 -1.38
CA VAL A 53 -10.05 1.66 -1.30
C VAL A 53 -9.02 0.87 -0.49
N GLN A 54 -7.73 1.08 -0.75
CA GLN A 54 -6.67 0.39 0.00
C GLN A 54 -6.66 0.81 1.48
N GLY A 55 -6.85 2.10 1.77
CA GLY A 55 -6.96 2.61 3.13
C GLY A 55 -8.14 1.98 3.89
N LEU A 56 -9.29 1.80 3.22
CA LEU A 56 -10.44 1.09 3.78
C LEU A 56 -10.13 -0.39 4.03
N VAL A 57 -9.44 -1.06 3.11
CA VAL A 57 -9.02 -2.47 3.27
C VAL A 57 -8.05 -2.61 4.43
N TYR A 58 -7.04 -1.75 4.55
CA TYR A 58 -6.09 -1.77 5.68
C TYR A 58 -6.78 -1.50 7.02
N ARG A 59 -7.76 -0.60 7.05
CA ARG A 59 -8.60 -0.38 8.22
C ARG A 59 -9.43 -1.62 8.56
N TRP A 60 -10.04 -2.26 7.56
CA TRP A 60 -10.86 -3.46 7.77
C TRP A 60 -10.05 -4.66 8.24
N GLN A 61 -8.85 -4.86 7.69
CA GLN A 61 -7.92 -5.92 8.12
C GLN A 61 -7.29 -5.66 9.49
N GLY A 62 -7.65 -4.56 10.17
CA GLY A 62 -7.19 -4.26 11.52
C GLY A 62 -5.67 -4.06 11.60
N LEU A 63 -5.03 -3.63 10.51
CA LEU A 63 -3.58 -3.36 10.45
C LEU A 63 -3.16 -2.39 11.57
N TYR A 64 -4.02 -1.41 11.85
CA TYR A 64 -3.86 -0.40 12.91
C TYR A 64 -4.52 -0.77 14.24
N LEU A 65 -5.31 -1.85 14.28
CA LEU A 65 -5.96 -2.34 15.51
C LEU A 65 -5.08 -3.31 16.30
N GLY A 66 -3.83 -3.54 15.86
CA GLY A 66 -2.87 -4.38 16.57
C GLY A 66 -3.19 -5.88 16.51
N VAL A 67 -4.07 -6.31 15.60
CA VAL A 67 -4.42 -7.74 15.42
C VAL A 67 -3.22 -8.53 14.88
N TRP A 68 -2.36 -7.87 14.11
CA TRP A 68 -1.13 -8.44 13.55
C TRP A 68 0.08 -8.42 14.50
N ARG A 69 -0.12 -8.21 15.81
CA ARG A 69 0.98 -8.17 16.79
C ARG A 69 1.73 -9.49 16.92
N PHE A 70 1.16 -10.57 16.41
CA PHE A 70 1.72 -11.92 16.44
C PHE A 70 1.88 -12.42 15.01
N ALA A 71 3.06 -12.19 14.44
CA ALA A 71 3.43 -12.70 13.12
C ALA A 71 3.96 -14.14 13.19
N SER A 72 4.00 -14.76 14.38
CA SER A 72 4.56 -16.10 14.60
C SER A 72 3.68 -16.95 15.52
N ILE A 73 3.50 -18.24 15.18
CA ILE A 73 2.83 -19.26 16.02
C ILE A 73 3.33 -19.25 17.48
N PRO A 74 4.65 -19.14 17.76
CA PRO A 74 5.13 -19.09 19.15
C PRO A 74 4.67 -17.86 19.93
N ASP A 75 4.30 -16.75 19.27
CA ASP A 75 3.74 -15.60 19.97
C ASP A 75 2.28 -15.81 20.43
N PHE A 76 1.57 -16.77 19.84
CA PHE A 76 0.20 -17.13 20.23
C PHE A 76 0.15 -18.14 21.38
N LEU A 77 1.27 -18.83 21.64
CA LEU A 77 1.39 -19.94 22.60
C LEU A 77 1.89 -19.51 23.99
N ARG A 78 2.09 -18.21 24.24
CA ARG A 78 2.36 -17.63 25.57
C ARG A 78 1.15 -16.85 26.05
#